data_AF-A0A958H600-F1
#
_entry.id   AF-A0A958H600-F1
#
_cell.length_a   1.000
_cell.length_b   1.000
_cell.length_c   1.000
_cell.angle_alpha   90.00
_cell.angle_beta   90.00
_cell.angle_gamma   90.00
#
_symmetry.space_group_name_H-M   'P 1'
#
loop_
_entity.id
_entity.type
_entity.pdbx_description
1 polymer ?
#
loop_
_entity_poly.entity_id
_entity_poly.type
_entity_poly.pdbx_seq_one_letter_code
_entity_poly.pdbx_strand_id
1 'polypeptide(L)'
;MTLPPVMKRLPVRLVLLIVVGLSLAACSRGDTNTGPRPANTAPSGASSGHTAPAAPVDAVKLAVDSAGLYRVTAAELAAAGFDLAGQDMAQLSLTVGGAPVAFAVDGSGDNTTLTFYGQPRDSRYGAQNIYWLEKSAADDETARVTTGDASPGDSTPASTFRASQHVDESNYYLSQVTDTDDHWLWESLFAPATYTMTFDLPGYAGGDVDLAVSLWGNSEDHSDPDHSAILRLNGEVVGEEMWDGKGWKTLTETVSAANLLPVGNELALELPGDTEAVVDMVYLNQVDVSYDKFLALQDDQQLAFTLPAGSDLTLAGVNGEDSLIWDVTDPAAPVALTGATGDANGLRLRTPDSGDLRTLIAAQSAALLSP
;
A
#
# COMPACT_ATOMS: atom_id res chain seq x y z
N MET A 1 -18.08 -43.26 -7.59
CA MET A 1 -17.31 -42.30 -8.40
C MET A 1 -17.00 -41.12 -7.50
N THR A 2 -15.80 -41.13 -6.92
CA THR A 2 -15.32 -40.18 -5.91
C THR A 2 -14.38 -39.18 -6.58
N LEU A 3 -14.73 -37.90 -6.54
CA LEU A 3 -13.91 -36.78 -7.01
C LEU A 3 -12.71 -36.57 -6.07
N PRO A 4 -11.51 -36.18 -6.59
CA PRO A 4 -10.35 -35.90 -5.76
C PRO A 4 -10.41 -34.50 -5.12
N PRO A 5 -9.67 -34.26 -4.03
CA PRO A 5 -9.68 -32.97 -3.33
C PRO A 5 -8.79 -31.93 -4.04
N VAL A 6 -9.29 -30.71 -4.14
CA VAL A 6 -8.55 -29.53 -4.60
C VAL A 6 -7.64 -29.05 -3.46
N MET A 7 -6.33 -29.20 -3.63
CA MET A 7 -5.32 -28.60 -2.74
C MET A 7 -5.20 -27.10 -3.04
N LYS A 8 -5.63 -26.25 -2.08
CA LYS A 8 -5.25 -24.83 -2.03
C LYS A 8 -3.73 -24.72 -1.81
N ARG A 9 -3.00 -24.10 -2.74
CA ARG A 9 -1.61 -23.69 -2.54
C ARG A 9 -1.61 -22.29 -1.94
N LEU A 10 -1.12 -22.14 -0.70
CA LEU A 10 -0.75 -20.84 -0.13
C LEU A 10 0.53 -20.35 -0.82
N PRO A 11 0.67 -19.06 -1.14
CA PRO A 11 1.95 -18.49 -1.52
C PRO A 11 2.78 -18.26 -0.25
N VAL A 12 3.88 -19.02 -0.11
CA VAL A 12 4.95 -18.73 0.85
C VAL A 12 5.77 -17.58 0.26
N ARG A 13 5.67 -16.37 0.83
CA ARG A 13 6.59 -15.27 0.51
C ARG A 13 7.89 -15.47 1.30
N LEU A 14 8.97 -15.72 0.56
CA LEU A 14 10.33 -15.82 1.07
C LEU A 14 10.88 -14.40 1.27
N VAL A 15 11.09 -13.98 2.52
CA VAL A 15 11.78 -12.72 2.85
C VAL A 15 13.28 -12.92 2.64
N LEU A 16 13.86 -12.17 1.69
CA LEU A 16 15.29 -12.16 1.43
C LEU A 16 15.91 -10.91 2.06
N LEU A 17 16.53 -11.08 3.23
CA LEU A 17 17.34 -10.05 3.86
C LEU A 17 18.71 -10.00 3.16
N ILE A 18 19.01 -8.92 2.43
CA ILE A 18 20.33 -8.72 1.80
C ILE A 18 21.16 -7.80 2.69
N VAL A 19 22.20 -8.37 3.32
CA VAL A 19 23.28 -7.62 3.99
C VAL A 19 24.42 -7.44 3.00
N VAL A 20 24.66 -6.22 2.50
CA VAL A 20 25.84 -5.90 1.68
C VAL A 20 26.89 -5.23 2.57
N GLY A 21 27.94 -5.98 2.92
CA GLY A 21 29.16 -5.43 3.51
C GLY A 21 30.14 -4.97 2.44
N LEU A 22 30.37 -3.66 2.31
CA LEU A 22 31.34 -3.10 1.38
C LEU A 22 32.73 -3.13 2.03
N SER A 23 33.63 -3.99 1.55
CA SER A 23 35.05 -3.98 1.92
C SER A 23 35.90 -3.57 0.72
N LEU A 24 36.58 -2.42 0.83
CA LEU A 24 37.56 -1.96 -0.14
C LEU A 24 38.87 -2.73 0.04
N ALA A 25 39.32 -3.43 -1.00
CA ALA A 25 40.69 -3.88 -1.15
C ALA A 25 41.22 -3.46 -2.52
N ALA A 26 42.29 -2.68 -2.52
CA ALA A 26 42.96 -2.18 -3.71
C ALA A 26 44.10 -3.12 -4.17
N CYS A 27 44.24 -3.17 -5.50
CA CYS A 27 45.44 -3.48 -6.31
C CYS A 27 45.97 -4.93 -6.39
N SER A 28 45.91 -5.51 -7.60
CA SER A 28 47.09 -5.72 -8.47
C SER A 28 46.72 -6.43 -9.78
N ARG A 29 47.30 -5.96 -10.90
CA ARG A 29 47.23 -6.55 -12.25
C ARG A 29 48.03 -7.86 -12.35
N GLY A 30 47.56 -8.79 -13.18
CA GLY A 30 48.33 -9.95 -13.63
C GLY A 30 47.54 -10.87 -14.56
N ASP A 31 47.69 -10.64 -15.86
CA ASP A 31 47.73 -11.57 -16.99
C ASP A 31 46.64 -12.60 -17.30
N THR A 32 46.26 -12.56 -18.58
CA THR A 32 45.39 -13.45 -19.34
C THR A 32 45.95 -14.88 -19.43
N ASN A 33 45.13 -15.90 -19.15
CA ASN A 33 45.24 -17.14 -19.92
C ASN A 33 43.95 -17.97 -19.94
N THR A 34 43.54 -18.33 -21.15
CA THR A 34 42.41 -19.19 -21.51
C THR A 34 42.80 -20.67 -21.43
N GLY A 35 42.02 -21.48 -20.72
CA GLY A 35 42.16 -22.93 -20.67
C GLY A 35 40.89 -23.63 -20.14
N PRO A 36 40.57 -24.85 -20.61
CA PRO A 36 39.23 -25.44 -20.53
C PRO A 36 38.89 -25.99 -19.14
N ARG A 37 37.63 -25.83 -18.75
CA ARG A 37 37.05 -26.23 -17.47
C ARG A 37 36.84 -27.76 -17.39
N PRO A 38 37.47 -28.47 -16.44
CA PRO A 38 37.07 -29.84 -16.12
C PRO A 38 35.82 -29.83 -15.23
N ALA A 39 34.94 -30.80 -15.46
CA ALA A 39 33.77 -31.09 -14.64
C ALA A 39 34.21 -31.50 -13.23
N ASN A 40 33.65 -30.86 -12.21
CA ASN A 40 33.80 -31.30 -10.82
C ASN A 40 32.43 -31.40 -10.15
N THR A 41 32.20 -32.58 -9.62
CA THR A 41 31.09 -33.08 -8.80
C THR A 41 30.62 -32.11 -7.72
N ALA A 42 29.30 -31.97 -7.60
CA ALA A 42 28.65 -31.25 -6.51
C ALA A 42 28.90 -31.96 -5.16
N PRO A 43 29.30 -31.24 -4.08
CA PRO A 43 29.12 -31.74 -2.75
C PRO A 43 27.67 -31.53 -2.31
N SER A 44 27.02 -32.64 -1.99
CA SER A 44 25.81 -32.70 -1.18
C SER A 44 26.11 -32.21 0.23
N GLY A 45 25.24 -31.36 0.77
CA GLY A 45 25.08 -31.14 2.22
C GLY A 45 25.91 -30.00 2.80
N ALA A 46 25.30 -28.81 2.89
CA ALA A 46 25.61 -27.85 3.94
C ALA A 46 24.28 -27.31 4.49
N SER A 47 23.89 -27.86 5.63
CA SER A 47 22.96 -27.22 6.56
C SER A 47 23.62 -25.93 7.03
N SER A 48 23.06 -24.77 6.67
CA SER A 48 23.49 -23.48 7.21
C SER A 48 22.52 -23.01 8.29
N GLY A 49 22.32 -23.85 9.32
CA GLY A 49 21.90 -23.38 10.63
C GLY A 49 23.12 -22.89 11.40
N HIS A 50 23.64 -21.71 11.07
CA HIS A 50 24.59 -20.94 11.87
C HIS A 50 24.45 -19.47 11.47
N THR A 51 23.43 -18.79 12.02
CA THR A 51 23.43 -17.32 12.07
C THR A 51 24.54 -16.91 13.02
N ALA A 52 25.70 -16.51 12.47
CA ALA A 52 26.63 -15.70 13.24
C ALA A 52 25.87 -14.44 13.71
N PRO A 53 26.06 -13.96 14.95
CA PRO A 53 25.45 -12.71 15.37
C PRO A 53 25.85 -11.62 14.38
N ALA A 54 24.88 -10.83 13.92
CA ALA A 54 25.18 -9.63 13.13
C ALA A 54 26.16 -8.76 13.94
N ALA A 55 27.14 -8.17 13.25
CA ALA A 55 28.04 -7.23 13.90
C ALA A 55 27.22 -6.07 14.51
N PRO A 56 27.59 -5.53 15.68
CA PRO A 56 26.88 -4.41 16.27
C PRO A 56 26.78 -3.23 15.28
N VAL A 57 25.58 -2.68 15.13
CA VAL A 57 25.30 -1.51 14.30
C VAL A 57 24.61 -0.41 15.10
N ASP A 58 24.86 0.83 14.69
CA ASP A 58 24.22 2.03 15.23
C ASP A 58 23.03 2.50 14.39
N ALA A 59 22.76 1.84 13.26
CA ALA A 59 21.64 2.12 12.38
C ALA A 59 21.10 0.83 11.74
N VAL A 60 19.78 0.74 11.58
CA VAL A 60 19.10 -0.37 10.88
C VAL A 60 18.03 0.17 9.93
N LYS A 61 17.80 -0.58 8.84
CA LYS A 61 16.76 -0.30 7.85
C LYS A 61 15.50 -1.07 8.20
N LEU A 62 14.37 -0.39 8.18
CA LEU A 62 13.03 -0.96 8.28
C LEU A 62 12.35 -0.75 6.93
N ALA A 63 11.96 -1.85 6.26
CA ALA A 63 11.47 -1.81 4.90
C ALA A 63 9.93 -1.86 4.88
N VAL A 64 9.32 -0.83 4.33
CA VAL A 64 7.86 -0.66 4.32
C VAL A 64 7.36 -0.81 2.89
N ASP A 65 6.48 -1.79 2.65
CA ASP A 65 5.92 -2.09 1.33
C ASP A 65 4.44 -1.69 1.19
N SER A 66 3.79 -1.39 2.30
CA SER A 66 2.36 -1.09 2.37
C SER A 66 2.09 -0.08 3.49
N ALA A 67 1.02 0.71 3.34
CA ALA A 67 0.66 1.70 4.34
C ALA A 67 0.04 0.99 5.56
N GLY A 68 0.49 1.35 6.76
CA GLY A 68 -0.03 0.74 7.98
C GLY A 68 0.79 1.04 9.21
N LEU A 69 0.31 0.58 10.36
CA LEU A 69 1.05 0.54 11.61
C LEU A 69 1.99 -0.68 11.62
N TYR A 70 3.27 -0.41 11.83
CA TYR A 70 4.33 -1.41 11.93
C TYR A 70 4.80 -1.54 13.37
N ARG A 71 5.16 -2.76 13.78
CA ARG A 71 5.78 -3.05 15.07
C ARG A 71 7.11 -3.76 14.86
N VAL A 72 8.12 -3.33 15.61
CA VAL A 72 9.43 -4.00 15.69
C VAL A 72 9.79 -4.23 17.15
N THR A 73 10.19 -5.45 17.47
CA THR A 73 10.60 -5.87 18.82
C THR A 73 12.11 -5.67 19.03
N ALA A 74 12.53 -5.50 20.29
CA ALA A 74 13.94 -5.48 20.65
C ALA A 74 14.69 -6.75 20.17
N ALA A 75 14.03 -7.91 20.16
CA ALA A 75 14.61 -9.16 19.68
C ALA A 75 14.89 -9.16 18.17
N GLU A 76 13.98 -8.60 17.36
CA GLU A 76 14.18 -8.45 15.91
C GLU A 76 15.32 -7.48 15.59
N LEU A 77 15.37 -6.36 16.32
CA LEU A 77 16.46 -5.39 16.19
C LEU A 77 17.81 -6.00 16.58
N ALA A 78 17.87 -6.73 17.69
CA ALA A 78 19.08 -7.42 18.14
C ALA A 78 19.54 -8.48 17.13
N ALA A 79 18.62 -9.20 16.48
CA ALA A 79 18.94 -10.15 15.41
C ALA A 79 19.59 -9.47 14.18
N ALA A 80 19.27 -8.19 13.94
CA ALA A 80 19.89 -7.35 12.92
C ALA A 80 21.19 -6.65 13.40
N GLY A 81 21.62 -6.89 14.64
CA GLY A 81 22.83 -6.28 15.24
C GLY A 81 22.56 -4.93 15.91
N PHE A 82 21.31 -4.47 15.95
CA PHE A 82 20.89 -3.21 16.58
C PHE A 82 20.43 -3.48 18.01
N ASP A 83 21.36 -3.51 18.95
CA ASP A 83 21.05 -3.79 20.36
C ASP A 83 20.45 -2.56 21.09
N LEU A 84 19.30 -2.73 21.75
CA LEU A 84 18.65 -1.71 22.57
C LEU A 84 19.03 -1.78 24.05
N ALA A 85 19.79 -2.80 24.48
CA ALA A 85 20.15 -2.99 25.87
C ALA A 85 20.92 -1.78 26.43
N GLY A 86 20.36 -1.13 27.46
CA GLY A 86 20.95 0.06 28.08
C GLY A 86 20.91 1.33 27.22
N GLN A 87 20.27 1.29 26.05
CA GLN A 87 20.08 2.45 25.19
C GLN A 87 19.08 3.43 25.82
N ASP A 88 19.41 4.72 25.82
CA ASP A 88 18.42 5.74 26.12
C ASP A 88 17.46 5.86 24.93
N MET A 89 16.18 5.56 25.18
CA MET A 89 15.15 5.64 24.15
C MET A 89 15.01 7.07 23.63
N ALA A 90 15.37 8.12 24.38
CA ALA A 90 15.35 9.50 23.89
C ALA A 90 16.41 9.77 22.79
N GLN A 91 17.44 8.93 22.69
CA GLN A 91 18.52 9.04 21.70
C GLN A 91 18.29 8.20 20.44
N LEU A 92 17.06 7.71 20.24
CA LEU A 92 16.63 7.00 19.05
C LEU A 92 15.83 7.93 18.12
N SER A 93 16.27 8.03 16.86
CA SER A 93 15.52 8.67 15.78
C SER A 93 15.03 7.61 14.78
N LEU A 94 13.87 7.89 14.18
CA LEU A 94 13.36 7.18 13.03
C LEU A 94 13.22 8.21 11.92
N THR A 95 13.81 7.98 10.76
CA THR A 95 13.74 8.93 9.64
C THR A 95 13.35 8.24 8.33
N VAL A 96 12.69 8.98 7.44
CA VAL A 96 12.41 8.56 6.07
C VAL A 96 12.79 9.69 5.11
N GLY A 97 13.61 9.40 4.12
CA GLY A 97 14.17 10.44 3.24
C GLY A 97 14.95 11.55 3.97
N GLY A 98 15.44 11.27 5.19
CA GLY A 98 16.12 12.24 6.05
C GLY A 98 15.20 13.17 6.86
N ALA A 99 13.89 12.94 6.84
CA ALA A 99 12.93 13.66 7.70
C ALA A 99 12.53 12.79 8.91
N PRO A 100 12.39 13.37 10.12
CA PRO A 100 11.93 12.66 11.31
C PRO A 100 10.54 12.05 11.15
N VAL A 101 10.35 10.87 11.73
CA VAL A 101 9.08 10.15 11.82
C VAL A 101 8.83 9.78 13.27
N ALA A 102 7.64 10.13 13.76
CA ALA A 102 7.23 9.80 15.12
C ALA A 102 6.98 8.30 15.28
N PHE A 103 7.48 7.75 16.38
CA PHE A 103 7.18 6.37 16.80
C PHE A 103 6.82 6.30 18.28
N ALA A 104 6.06 5.27 18.64
CA ALA A 104 5.74 4.92 20.01
C ALA A 104 6.74 3.88 20.53
N VAL A 105 7.03 3.95 21.83
CA VAL A 105 7.87 2.99 22.54
C VAL A 105 7.06 2.40 23.67
N ASP A 106 6.85 1.09 23.64
CA ASP A 106 6.17 0.34 24.70
C ASP A 106 7.13 -0.68 25.33
N GLY A 107 6.89 -1.02 26.59
CA GLY A 107 7.73 -1.97 27.33
C GLY A 107 9.09 -1.39 27.74
N SER A 108 10.01 -2.27 28.13
CA SER A 108 11.39 -1.91 28.48
C SER A 108 12.32 -3.11 28.38
N GLY A 109 13.62 -2.85 28.18
CA GLY A 109 14.64 -3.90 28.01
C GLY A 109 14.30 -4.83 26.85
N ASP A 110 14.37 -6.14 27.08
CA ASP A 110 14.09 -7.16 26.06
C ASP A 110 12.63 -7.19 25.59
N ASN A 111 11.71 -6.57 26.36
CA ASN A 111 10.29 -6.46 26.01
C ASN A 111 9.97 -5.13 25.31
N THR A 112 10.97 -4.35 24.91
CA THR A 112 10.74 -3.08 24.21
C THR A 112 10.18 -3.34 22.82
N THR A 113 9.13 -2.61 22.45
CA THR A 113 8.57 -2.60 21.10
C THR A 113 8.46 -1.17 20.58
N LEU A 114 8.86 -0.97 19.33
CA LEU A 114 8.71 0.27 18.60
C LEU A 114 7.52 0.13 17.65
N THR A 115 6.58 1.07 17.70
CA THR A 115 5.44 1.11 16.76
C THR A 115 5.48 2.41 15.98
N PHE A 116 5.29 2.38 14.66
CA PHE A 116 5.27 3.58 13.82
C PHE A 116 4.28 3.43 12.66
N TYR A 117 3.87 4.55 12.04
CA TYR A 117 3.09 4.51 10.81
C TYR A 117 4.03 4.54 9.61
N GLY A 118 4.00 3.48 8.81
CA GLY A 118 4.79 3.34 7.60
C GLY A 118 3.93 3.65 6.37
N GLN A 119 4.53 4.30 5.38
CA GLN A 119 3.95 4.48 4.04
C GLN A 119 4.89 3.93 2.98
N PRO A 120 4.35 3.28 1.93
CA PRO A 120 5.13 2.90 0.77
C PRO A 120 5.66 4.16 0.09
N ARG A 121 6.70 3.99 -0.71
CA ARG A 121 7.27 5.09 -1.46
C ARG A 121 6.38 5.35 -2.67
N ASP A 122 5.93 6.59 -2.80
CA ASP A 122 5.35 7.07 -4.05
C ASP A 122 6.49 7.29 -5.07
N SER A 123 6.83 6.24 -5.81
CA SER A 123 7.94 6.27 -6.76
C SER A 123 7.81 5.25 -7.89
N ARG A 124 8.13 5.73 -9.09
CA ARG A 124 8.29 4.96 -10.34
C ARG A 124 9.35 3.83 -10.28
N TYR A 125 10.15 3.74 -9.21
CA TYR A 125 11.27 2.80 -9.09
C TYR A 125 11.07 1.72 -8.02
N GLY A 126 9.90 1.68 -7.38
CA GLY A 126 9.50 0.65 -6.43
C GLY A 126 8.74 1.21 -5.24
N ALA A 127 7.72 0.46 -4.80
CA ALA A 127 6.84 0.82 -3.69
C ALA A 127 7.52 0.70 -2.30
N GLN A 128 8.67 0.04 -2.20
CA GLN A 128 9.35 -0.12 -0.92
C GLN A 128 9.99 1.19 -0.45
N ASN A 129 9.57 1.65 0.72
CA ASN A 129 10.17 2.78 1.42
C ASN A 129 11.13 2.29 2.51
N ILE A 130 12.20 3.03 2.76
CA ILE A 130 13.22 2.65 3.74
C ILE A 130 13.23 3.68 4.86
N TYR A 131 12.85 3.20 6.04
CA TYR A 131 12.95 3.95 7.27
C TYR A 131 14.26 3.58 7.96
N TRP A 132 14.95 4.57 8.51
CA TRP A 132 16.20 4.40 9.23
C TRP A 132 15.97 4.61 10.71
N LEU A 133 16.23 3.56 11.51
CA LEU A 133 16.27 3.66 12.96
C LEU A 133 17.72 3.78 13.40
N GLU A 134 18.07 4.85 14.11
CA GLU A 134 19.45 5.21 14.44
C GLU A 134 19.63 5.49 15.94
N LYS A 135 20.77 5.08 16.49
CA LYS A 135 21.27 5.50 17.81
C LYS A 135 22.11 6.75 17.58
N SER A 136 21.82 7.83 18.29
CA SER A 136 22.43 9.17 18.12
C SER A 136 21.61 10.12 17.23
N ALA A 137 20.36 10.32 17.60
CA ALA A 137 19.64 11.53 17.21
C ALA A 137 20.35 12.78 17.80
N ALA A 138 20.53 13.82 17.01
CA ALA A 138 20.52 15.17 17.58
C ALA A 138 19.10 15.41 18.17
N ASP A 139 18.96 16.21 19.23
CA ASP A 139 17.69 16.36 19.96
C ASP A 139 16.49 16.76 19.06
N ASP A 140 16.75 17.32 17.87
CA ASP A 140 15.78 17.73 16.86
C ASP A 140 15.27 16.60 15.93
N GLU A 141 15.90 15.42 15.94
CA GLU A 141 15.53 14.27 15.08
C GLU A 141 14.67 13.23 15.82
N THR A 142 14.50 13.37 17.13
CA THR A 142 13.69 12.47 17.95
C THR A 142 12.22 12.89 17.93
N ALA A 143 11.40 12.23 17.11
CA ALA A 143 9.96 12.40 17.10
C ALA A 143 9.24 11.24 17.84
N ARG A 144 8.23 11.56 18.66
CA ARG A 144 7.44 10.57 19.40
C ARG A 144 5.95 10.75 19.14
N VAL A 145 5.24 9.63 19.06
CA VAL A 145 3.78 9.64 18.96
C VAL A 145 3.21 10.33 20.20
N THR A 146 2.34 11.33 19.98
CA THR A 146 1.64 12.04 21.05
C THR A 146 0.25 11.47 21.25
N THR A 147 -0.43 11.84 22.33
CA THR A 147 -1.80 11.40 22.59
C THR A 147 -2.82 12.49 22.26
N GLY A 148 -3.95 12.10 21.66
CA GLY A 148 -5.09 12.96 21.37
C GLY A 148 -6.37 12.43 22.01
N ASP A 149 -7.32 13.33 22.28
CA ASP A 149 -8.65 12.96 22.73
C ASP A 149 -9.54 12.64 21.52
N ALA A 150 -10.25 11.52 21.63
CA ALA A 150 -11.25 11.05 20.67
C ALA A 150 -12.53 10.62 21.40
N SER A 151 -12.77 11.18 22.59
CA SER A 151 -14.00 10.97 23.35
C SER A 151 -15.22 11.25 22.47
N PRO A 152 -16.22 10.34 22.47
CA PRO A 152 -17.43 10.54 21.68
C PRO A 152 -18.17 11.82 22.04
N GLY A 153 -18.70 12.48 21.01
CA GLY A 153 -19.72 13.49 21.12
C GLY A 153 -21.14 12.94 20.98
N ASP A 154 -22.08 13.87 20.83
CA ASP A 154 -23.52 13.61 20.85
C ASP A 154 -24.15 13.45 19.44
N SER A 155 -23.36 13.57 18.36
CA SER A 155 -23.91 13.47 17.01
C SER A 155 -24.20 12.02 16.62
N THR A 156 -24.94 11.82 15.52
CA THR A 156 -25.24 10.47 15.02
C THR A 156 -23.95 9.87 14.48
N PRO A 157 -23.48 8.73 15.01
CA PRO A 157 -22.20 8.18 14.60
C PRO A 157 -22.28 7.65 13.16
N ALA A 158 -21.27 7.97 12.37
CA ALA A 158 -21.03 7.31 11.10
C ALA A 158 -20.73 5.82 11.35
N SER A 159 -21.26 4.97 10.46
CA SER A 159 -20.99 3.52 10.43
C SER A 159 -20.36 3.06 9.11
N THR A 160 -20.16 4.00 8.18
CA THR A 160 -19.54 3.79 6.88
C THR A 160 -18.61 4.96 6.56
N PHE A 161 -17.71 4.74 5.60
CA PHE A 161 -16.86 5.77 5.00
C PHE A 161 -16.70 5.48 3.50
N ARG A 162 -16.32 6.49 2.72
CA ARG A 162 -16.01 6.31 1.30
C ARG A 162 -14.58 5.76 1.17
N ALA A 163 -14.48 4.49 0.78
CA ALA A 163 -13.20 3.85 0.47
C ALA A 163 -12.86 4.02 -1.01
N SER A 164 -11.57 4.03 -1.34
CA SER A 164 -11.08 4.01 -2.74
C SER A 164 -10.09 2.87 -2.93
N GLN A 165 -10.17 2.21 -4.08
CA GLN A 165 -9.18 1.26 -4.58
C GLN A 165 -8.55 1.87 -5.82
N HIS A 166 -7.22 1.96 -5.84
CA HIS A 166 -6.43 2.37 -6.99
C HIS A 166 -5.74 1.14 -7.57
N VAL A 167 -5.90 0.92 -8.87
CA VAL A 167 -5.28 -0.21 -9.57
C VAL A 167 -4.60 0.28 -10.84
N ASP A 168 -3.31 0.00 -10.93
CA ASP A 168 -2.45 0.32 -12.06
C ASP A 168 -1.35 -0.76 -12.19
N GLU A 169 -0.70 -0.80 -13.35
CA GLU A 169 0.59 -1.48 -13.51
C GLU A 169 1.53 -0.62 -14.36
N SER A 170 2.83 -0.73 -14.14
CA SER A 170 3.85 0.05 -14.86
C SER A 170 4.52 -0.78 -15.95
N ASN A 171 3.79 -1.19 -16.98
CA ASN A 171 4.29 -2.13 -17.99
C ASN A 171 4.92 -1.45 -19.23
N TYR A 172 4.39 -0.29 -19.63
CA TYR A 172 4.76 0.37 -20.89
C TYR A 172 5.29 1.78 -20.67
N TYR A 173 6.53 2.05 -21.06
CA TYR A 173 7.11 3.40 -21.01
C TYR A 173 6.84 4.18 -22.30
N LEU A 174 6.18 5.34 -22.19
CA LEU A 174 5.92 6.26 -23.30
C LEU A 174 6.60 7.61 -23.10
N SER A 175 7.64 7.88 -23.89
CA SER A 175 8.36 9.16 -23.84
C SER A 175 7.60 10.37 -24.38
N GLN A 176 6.41 10.17 -24.95
CA GLN A 176 5.60 11.23 -25.56
C GLN A 176 4.51 11.78 -24.64
N VAL A 177 4.28 11.11 -23.50
CA VAL A 177 3.48 11.66 -22.41
C VAL A 177 4.21 12.90 -21.86
N THR A 178 3.48 13.87 -21.33
CA THR A 178 4.10 15.13 -20.89
C THR A 178 5.04 14.90 -19.69
N ASP A 179 6.13 15.66 -19.60
CA ASP A 179 7.18 15.47 -18.56
C ASP A 179 6.66 15.55 -17.11
N THR A 180 5.47 16.14 -16.90
CA THR A 180 4.84 16.24 -15.57
C THR A 180 3.99 15.03 -15.20
N ASP A 181 3.61 14.20 -16.17
CA ASP A 181 2.75 13.02 -15.94
C ASP A 181 3.62 11.75 -15.79
N ASP A 182 3.00 10.64 -15.37
CA ASP A 182 3.69 9.34 -15.38
C ASP A 182 3.81 8.81 -16.82
N HIS A 183 5.02 8.38 -17.16
CA HIS A 183 5.33 7.82 -18.48
C HIS A 183 5.12 6.31 -18.51
N TRP A 184 4.91 5.66 -17.35
CA TRP A 184 4.61 4.25 -17.27
C TRP A 184 3.11 4.03 -17.27
N LEU A 185 2.63 3.30 -18.28
CA LEU A 185 1.22 2.95 -18.47
C LEU A 185 1.02 1.43 -18.32
N TRP A 186 -0.23 1.04 -18.11
CA TRP A 186 -0.60 -0.33 -17.76
C TRP A 186 -0.72 -1.26 -18.96
N GLU A 187 -1.64 -1.00 -19.87
CA GLU A 187 -1.94 -1.94 -20.96
C GLU A 187 -2.07 -1.22 -22.30
N SER A 188 -1.56 -1.83 -23.37
CA SER A 188 -1.63 -1.25 -24.71
C SER A 188 -2.70 -1.95 -25.55
N LEU A 189 -3.66 -1.19 -26.05
CA LEU A 189 -4.80 -1.69 -26.79
C LEU A 189 -4.81 -1.10 -28.20
N PHE A 190 -4.97 -1.98 -29.20
CA PHE A 190 -5.17 -1.62 -30.60
C PHE A 190 -6.55 -2.09 -31.03
N ALA A 191 -7.42 -1.18 -31.44
CA ALA A 191 -8.78 -1.54 -31.80
C ALA A 191 -8.81 -2.44 -33.06
N PRO A 192 -9.74 -3.43 -33.14
CA PRO A 192 -10.63 -3.85 -32.06
C PRO A 192 -9.91 -4.66 -30.98
N ALA A 193 -10.11 -4.32 -29.72
CA ALA A 193 -9.54 -5.03 -28.57
C ALA A 193 -10.42 -4.94 -27.32
N THR A 194 -10.24 -5.89 -26.40
CA THR A 194 -10.88 -5.87 -25.09
C THR A 194 -9.86 -6.27 -24.02
N TYR A 195 -9.79 -5.47 -22.97
CA TYR A 195 -9.07 -5.80 -21.73
C TYR A 195 -10.08 -6.05 -20.61
N THR A 196 -9.83 -7.06 -19.79
CA THR A 196 -10.69 -7.42 -18.66
C THR A 196 -9.89 -7.50 -17.37
N MET A 197 -10.40 -6.91 -16.30
CA MET A 197 -9.88 -7.09 -14.95
C MET A 197 -11.01 -7.42 -13.98
N THR A 198 -10.65 -8.06 -12.86
CA THR A 198 -11.59 -8.34 -11.78
C THR A 198 -11.25 -7.50 -10.56
N PHE A 199 -12.26 -7.01 -9.85
CA PHE A 199 -12.10 -6.37 -8.56
C PHE A 199 -13.17 -6.83 -7.56
N ASP A 200 -12.82 -6.77 -6.29
CA ASP A 200 -13.72 -7.02 -5.16
C ASP A 200 -14.05 -5.71 -4.45
N LEU A 201 -15.13 -5.70 -3.66
CA LEU A 201 -15.52 -4.56 -2.83
C LEU A 201 -15.53 -4.97 -1.35
N PRO A 202 -14.35 -5.19 -0.73
CA PRO A 202 -14.27 -5.69 0.63
C PRO A 202 -14.94 -4.75 1.64
N GLY A 203 -15.94 -5.26 2.34
CA GLY A 203 -16.70 -4.50 3.33
C GLY A 203 -17.69 -3.50 2.74
N TYR A 204 -18.08 -3.65 1.47
CA TYR A 204 -19.11 -2.85 0.82
C TYR A 204 -20.39 -2.75 1.64
N ALA A 205 -20.85 -1.52 1.85
CA ALA A 205 -22.00 -1.18 2.68
C ALA A 205 -23.28 -0.93 1.88
N GLY A 206 -23.26 -1.16 0.57
CA GLY A 206 -24.36 -0.81 -0.34
C GLY A 206 -24.18 0.56 -0.99
N GLY A 207 -25.15 0.97 -1.80
CA GLY A 207 -25.12 2.25 -2.51
C GLY A 207 -24.33 2.20 -3.82
N ASP A 208 -24.24 3.32 -4.51
CA ASP A 208 -23.58 3.36 -5.81
C ASP A 208 -22.05 3.37 -5.68
N VAL A 209 -21.39 2.82 -6.69
CA VAL A 209 -19.93 2.75 -6.82
C VAL A 209 -19.48 3.71 -7.90
N ASP A 210 -18.52 4.57 -7.60
CA ASP A 210 -17.93 5.44 -8.62
C ASP A 210 -16.70 4.75 -9.20
N LEU A 211 -16.65 4.70 -10.53
CA LEU A 211 -15.58 4.14 -11.33
C LEU A 211 -14.92 5.27 -12.12
N ALA A 212 -13.60 5.37 -12.08
CA ALA A 212 -12.83 6.22 -12.99
C ALA A 212 -11.78 5.39 -13.73
N VAL A 213 -11.82 5.41 -15.06
CA VAL A 213 -10.85 4.71 -15.92
C VAL A 213 -10.08 5.75 -16.71
N SER A 214 -8.78 5.88 -16.45
CA SER A 214 -7.93 6.84 -17.16
C SER A 214 -7.17 6.17 -18.30
N LEU A 215 -7.21 6.82 -19.45
CA LEU A 215 -6.71 6.35 -20.74
C LEU A 215 -5.80 7.39 -21.38
N TRP A 216 -4.83 6.93 -22.17
CA TRP A 216 -4.03 7.76 -23.05
C TRP A 216 -4.29 7.40 -24.52
N GLY A 217 -4.90 8.33 -25.27
CA GLY A 217 -5.03 8.23 -26.73
C GLY A 217 -3.65 8.43 -27.38
N ASN A 218 -3.16 7.39 -28.06
CA ASN A 218 -1.79 7.33 -28.58
C ASN A 218 -1.70 7.60 -30.08
N SER A 219 -2.76 7.29 -30.83
CA SER A 219 -2.88 7.56 -32.27
C SER A 219 -3.53 8.92 -32.53
N GLU A 220 -3.49 9.33 -33.80
CA GLU A 220 -4.17 10.50 -34.33
C GLU A 220 -4.50 10.20 -35.78
N ASP A 221 -5.75 10.41 -36.19
CA ASP A 221 -6.23 10.24 -37.57
C ASP A 221 -6.88 11.55 -38.09
N HIS A 222 -7.28 11.59 -39.35
CA HIS A 222 -8.07 12.71 -39.88
C HIS A 222 -9.58 12.58 -39.57
N SER A 223 -10.00 11.39 -39.16
CA SER A 223 -11.36 11.09 -38.70
C SER A 223 -11.61 11.74 -37.35
N ASP A 224 -12.80 12.30 -37.13
CA ASP A 224 -13.20 12.92 -35.86
C ASP A 224 -14.62 12.42 -35.51
N PRO A 225 -14.79 11.60 -34.45
CA PRO A 225 -13.75 11.10 -33.53
C PRO A 225 -12.87 10.00 -34.15
N ASP A 226 -11.62 9.88 -33.68
CA ASP A 226 -10.69 8.81 -34.07
C ASP A 226 -10.52 7.69 -33.01
N HIS A 227 -11.04 7.91 -31.81
CA HIS A 227 -11.05 6.94 -30.72
C HIS A 227 -12.45 6.62 -30.21
N SER A 228 -12.65 5.36 -29.79
CA SER A 228 -13.90 4.88 -29.18
C SER A 228 -13.60 3.89 -28.05
N ALA A 229 -14.18 4.10 -26.88
CA ALA A 229 -14.04 3.22 -25.72
C ALA A 229 -15.40 2.94 -25.06
N ILE A 230 -15.62 1.69 -24.68
CA ILE A 230 -16.82 1.21 -23.99
C ILE A 230 -16.38 0.53 -22.69
N LEU A 231 -16.97 0.93 -21.57
CA LEU A 231 -16.83 0.24 -20.28
C LEU A 231 -18.01 -0.68 -20.06
N ARG A 232 -17.71 -1.94 -19.75
CA ARG A 232 -18.72 -2.91 -19.31
C ARG A 232 -18.42 -3.41 -17.92
N LEU A 233 -19.42 -3.42 -17.05
CA LEU A 233 -19.33 -4.07 -15.76
C LEU A 233 -20.25 -5.29 -15.72
N ASN A 234 -19.69 -6.46 -15.45
CA ASN A 234 -20.41 -7.73 -15.39
C ASN A 234 -21.24 -8.00 -16.67
N GLY A 235 -20.73 -7.55 -17.82
CA GLY A 235 -21.36 -7.68 -19.14
C GLY A 235 -22.28 -6.51 -19.55
N GLU A 236 -22.72 -5.68 -18.61
CA GLU A 236 -23.59 -4.53 -18.88
C GLU A 236 -22.77 -3.28 -19.23
N VAL A 237 -23.20 -2.51 -20.23
CA VAL A 237 -22.54 -1.23 -20.55
C VAL A 237 -22.79 -0.24 -19.41
N VAL A 238 -21.70 0.32 -18.88
CA VAL A 238 -21.75 1.34 -17.81
C VAL A 238 -21.21 2.69 -18.26
N GLY A 239 -20.46 2.75 -19.36
CA GLY A 239 -19.94 4.01 -19.91
C GLY A 239 -19.49 3.84 -21.35
N GLU A 240 -19.57 4.92 -22.13
CA GLU A 240 -19.09 4.99 -23.51
C GLU A 240 -18.51 6.39 -23.75
N GLU A 241 -17.35 6.47 -24.38
CA GLU A 241 -16.71 7.73 -24.74
C GLU A 241 -16.06 7.63 -26.12
N MET A 242 -16.26 8.66 -26.93
CA MET A 242 -15.53 8.86 -28.18
C MET A 242 -14.78 10.19 -28.12
N TRP A 243 -13.56 10.23 -28.62
CA TRP A 243 -12.77 11.46 -28.65
C TRP A 243 -11.87 11.53 -29.87
N ASP A 244 -11.35 12.73 -30.10
CA ASP A 244 -10.41 13.03 -31.17
C ASP A 244 -9.01 13.28 -30.61
N GLY A 245 -8.01 12.75 -31.32
CA GLY A 245 -6.60 13.04 -31.16
C GLY A 245 -5.95 12.48 -29.89
N LYS A 246 -4.65 12.78 -29.76
CA LYS A 246 -3.83 12.31 -28.65
C LYS A 246 -4.14 13.03 -27.35
N GLY A 247 -4.04 12.28 -26.25
CA GLY A 247 -4.06 12.87 -24.92
C GLY A 247 -4.77 12.02 -23.88
N TRP A 248 -4.82 12.57 -22.67
CA TRP A 248 -5.50 11.96 -21.55
C TRP A 248 -7.02 12.04 -21.69
N LYS A 249 -7.69 10.94 -21.36
CA LYS A 249 -9.14 10.83 -21.20
C LYS A 249 -9.48 10.01 -19.99
N THR A 250 -10.48 10.44 -19.23
CA THR A 250 -10.96 9.70 -18.07
C THR A 250 -12.46 9.50 -18.22
N LEU A 251 -12.88 8.24 -18.25
CA LEU A 251 -14.29 7.87 -18.19
C LEU A 251 -14.66 7.76 -16.72
N THR A 252 -15.66 8.53 -16.28
CA THR A 252 -16.12 8.55 -14.89
C THR A 252 -17.59 8.13 -14.85
N GLU A 253 -17.87 7.00 -14.24
CA GLU A 253 -19.20 6.40 -14.20
C GLU A 253 -19.65 6.10 -12.77
N THR A 254 -20.91 6.39 -12.47
CA THR A 254 -21.55 5.95 -11.23
C THR A 254 -22.37 4.70 -11.52
N VAL A 255 -21.92 3.57 -10.99
CA VAL A 255 -22.52 2.26 -11.20
C VAL A 255 -23.49 1.93 -10.07
N SER A 256 -24.73 1.63 -10.45
CA SER A 256 -25.75 1.22 -9.50
C SER A 256 -25.44 -0.13 -8.86
N ALA A 257 -25.79 -0.27 -7.58
CA ALA A 257 -25.72 -1.53 -6.83
C ALA A 257 -26.37 -2.74 -7.54
N ALA A 258 -27.35 -2.51 -8.43
CA ALA A 258 -28.01 -3.57 -9.19
C ALA A 258 -27.08 -4.27 -10.20
N ASN A 259 -26.01 -3.60 -10.63
CA ASN A 259 -25.03 -4.11 -11.60
C ASN A 259 -23.81 -4.73 -10.91
N LEU A 260 -23.77 -4.75 -9.56
CA LEU A 260 -22.65 -5.27 -8.79
C LEU A 260 -22.89 -6.71 -8.34
N LEU A 261 -21.80 -7.47 -8.33
CA LEU A 261 -21.72 -8.79 -7.70
C LEU A 261 -21.12 -8.66 -6.29
N PRO A 262 -21.47 -9.56 -5.35
CA PRO A 262 -20.89 -9.56 -4.01
C PRO A 262 -19.36 -9.72 -3.99
N VAL A 263 -18.83 -10.49 -4.94
CA VAL A 263 -17.40 -10.73 -5.18
C VAL A 263 -17.19 -11.01 -6.66
N GLY A 264 -15.99 -10.72 -7.17
CA GLY A 264 -15.57 -10.99 -8.54
C GLY A 264 -16.30 -10.12 -9.55
N ASN A 265 -16.39 -8.81 -9.32
CA ASN A 265 -16.88 -7.89 -10.34
C ASN A 265 -15.88 -7.85 -11.49
N GLU A 266 -16.36 -8.01 -12.72
CA GLU A 266 -15.55 -7.98 -13.94
C GLU A 266 -15.76 -6.65 -14.65
N LEU A 267 -14.69 -5.86 -14.79
CA LEU A 267 -14.65 -4.66 -15.62
C LEU A 267 -13.97 -4.98 -16.94
N ALA A 268 -14.64 -4.67 -18.05
CA ALA A 268 -14.07 -4.74 -19.39
C ALA A 268 -13.95 -3.34 -20.00
N LEU A 269 -12.77 -3.03 -20.53
CA LEU A 269 -12.50 -1.90 -21.42
C LEU A 269 -12.47 -2.44 -22.84
N GLU A 270 -13.44 -2.04 -23.65
CA GLU A 270 -13.59 -2.44 -25.05
C GLU A 270 -13.26 -1.24 -25.96
N LEU A 271 -12.32 -1.44 -26.88
CA LEU A 271 -12.10 -0.55 -28.02
C LEU A 271 -12.72 -1.23 -29.25
N PRO A 272 -13.92 -0.85 -29.68
CA PRO A 272 -14.63 -1.55 -30.76
C PRO A 272 -14.02 -1.34 -32.15
N GLY A 273 -13.26 -0.26 -32.35
CA GLY A 273 -12.73 0.11 -33.67
C GLY A 273 -13.86 0.47 -34.64
N ASP A 274 -14.89 1.15 -34.15
CA ASP A 274 -16.10 1.52 -34.88
C ASP A 274 -16.08 2.97 -35.40
N THR A 275 -14.92 3.64 -35.32
CA THR A 275 -14.64 4.92 -35.98
C THR A 275 -14.21 4.71 -37.43
N GLU A 276 -14.03 5.81 -38.19
CA GLU A 276 -13.45 5.76 -39.54
C GLU A 276 -11.91 5.74 -39.53
N ALA A 277 -11.29 5.83 -38.34
CA ALA A 277 -9.84 5.91 -38.20
C ALA A 277 -9.15 4.63 -38.66
N VAL A 278 -7.99 4.77 -39.30
CA VAL A 278 -7.20 3.61 -39.76
C VAL A 278 -6.50 2.92 -38.58
N VAL A 279 -6.18 3.70 -37.54
CA VAL A 279 -5.52 3.22 -36.32
C VAL A 279 -6.18 3.90 -35.12
N ASP A 280 -6.71 3.08 -34.22
CA ASP A 280 -7.12 3.48 -32.87
C ASP A 280 -6.25 2.71 -31.88
N MET A 281 -5.33 3.43 -31.24
CA MET A 281 -4.39 2.92 -30.26
C MET A 281 -4.53 3.71 -28.96
N VAL A 282 -4.90 3.02 -27.89
CA VAL A 282 -5.12 3.60 -26.55
C VAL A 282 -4.33 2.80 -25.53
N TYR A 283 -3.84 3.48 -24.49
CA TYR A 283 -3.28 2.83 -23.32
C TYR A 283 -4.21 2.98 -22.13
N LEU A 284 -4.43 1.90 -21.40
CA LEU A 284 -4.97 1.97 -20.04
C LEU A 284 -3.87 2.47 -19.10
N ASN A 285 -4.19 3.42 -18.23
CA ASN A 285 -3.28 3.91 -17.20
C ASN A 285 -3.63 3.38 -15.82
N GLN A 286 -4.85 3.67 -15.36
CA GLN A 286 -5.31 3.29 -14.03
C GLN A 286 -6.82 3.11 -14.00
N VAL A 287 -7.28 2.39 -12.99
CA VAL A 287 -8.68 2.26 -12.60
C VAL A 287 -8.82 2.60 -11.12
N ASP A 288 -9.67 3.59 -10.82
CA ASP A 288 -10.06 3.94 -9.46
C ASP A 288 -11.50 3.50 -9.20
N VAL A 289 -11.73 2.84 -8.07
CA VAL A 289 -13.04 2.36 -7.63
C VAL A 289 -13.34 2.89 -6.24
N SER A 290 -14.33 3.79 -6.13
CA SER A 290 -14.77 4.37 -4.86
C SER A 290 -16.14 3.82 -4.46
N TYR A 291 -16.28 3.43 -3.19
CA TYR A 291 -17.50 2.78 -2.67
C TYR A 291 -17.69 3.02 -1.19
N ASP A 292 -18.93 2.92 -0.71
CA ASP A 292 -19.20 3.01 0.72
C ASP A 292 -18.80 1.69 1.39
N LYS A 293 -17.91 1.79 2.38
CA LYS A 293 -17.38 0.65 3.14
C LYS A 293 -17.77 0.80 4.61
N PHE A 294 -18.12 -0.31 5.26
CA PHE A 294 -18.38 -0.31 6.70
C PHE A 294 -17.15 0.09 7.51
N LEU A 295 -17.36 0.89 8.55
CA LEU A 295 -16.39 1.15 9.61
C LEU A 295 -16.31 -0.08 10.53
N ALA A 296 -15.63 -1.11 10.04
CA ALA A 296 -15.47 -2.36 10.76
C ALA A 296 -14.09 -2.95 10.48
N LEU A 297 -13.34 -3.30 11.53
CA LEU A 297 -12.21 -4.21 11.37
C LEU A 297 -12.76 -5.59 11.00
N GLN A 298 -12.25 -6.16 9.91
CA GLN A 298 -12.56 -7.50 9.42
C GLN A 298 -11.26 -8.29 9.38
N ASP A 299 -11.26 -9.51 9.93
CA ASP A 299 -10.08 -10.38 10.07
C ASP A 299 -8.86 -9.65 10.70
N ASP A 300 -7.69 -10.28 10.77
CA ASP A 300 -6.46 -9.76 11.42
C ASP A 300 -5.82 -8.56 10.67
N GLN A 301 -6.64 -7.59 10.24
CA GLN A 301 -6.25 -6.47 9.38
C GLN A 301 -6.38 -5.13 10.10
N GLN A 302 -5.69 -4.15 9.53
CA GLN A 302 -5.82 -2.75 9.90
C GLN A 302 -6.83 -2.07 8.98
N LEU A 303 -7.54 -1.07 9.49
CA LEU A 303 -8.47 -0.25 8.71
C LEU A 303 -8.03 1.21 8.78
N ALA A 304 -7.59 1.74 7.64
CA ALA A 304 -7.45 3.18 7.44
C ALA A 304 -8.74 3.74 6.83
N PHE A 305 -9.20 4.88 7.34
CA PHE A 305 -10.41 5.55 6.87
C PHE A 305 -10.31 7.06 7.06
N THR A 306 -10.99 7.80 6.19
CA THR A 306 -11.02 9.27 6.23
C THR A 306 -12.44 9.75 6.44
N LEU A 307 -12.61 10.68 7.39
CA LEU A 307 -13.89 11.31 7.71
C LEU A 307 -13.69 12.82 7.92
N PRO A 308 -14.74 13.64 7.82
CA PRO A 308 -14.68 15.04 8.23
C PRO A 308 -14.23 15.19 9.68
N ALA A 309 -13.45 16.23 9.97
CA ALA A 309 -13.06 16.56 11.35
C ALA A 309 -14.29 16.75 12.25
N GLY A 310 -14.18 16.34 13.52
CA GLY A 310 -15.28 16.36 14.47
C GLY A 310 -16.45 15.40 14.19
N SER A 311 -16.30 14.40 13.32
CA SER A 311 -17.32 13.37 13.09
C SER A 311 -17.34 12.36 14.24
N ASP A 312 -18.53 12.06 14.77
CA ASP A 312 -18.73 10.88 15.61
C ASP A 312 -18.79 9.63 14.73
N LEU A 313 -18.23 8.53 15.20
CA LEU A 313 -18.27 7.24 14.51
C LEU A 313 -18.36 6.05 15.48
N THR A 314 -18.85 4.93 14.95
CA THR A 314 -18.80 3.62 15.60
C THR A 314 -17.97 2.69 14.74
N LEU A 315 -16.86 2.21 15.31
CA LEU A 315 -15.95 1.26 14.69
C LEU A 315 -16.23 -0.15 15.21
N ALA A 316 -16.83 -0.99 14.38
CA ALA A 316 -17.11 -2.38 14.72
C ALA A 316 -15.86 -3.27 14.64
N GLY A 317 -15.89 -4.44 15.30
CA GLY A 317 -14.81 -5.44 15.22
C GLY A 317 -13.55 -5.11 16.03
N VAL A 318 -13.60 -4.09 16.88
CA VAL A 318 -12.48 -3.67 17.73
C VAL A 318 -12.71 -4.05 19.19
N ASN A 319 -11.77 -4.78 19.77
CA ASN A 319 -11.70 -5.00 21.21
C ASN A 319 -10.84 -3.90 21.83
N GLY A 320 -11.45 -2.98 22.57
CA GLY A 320 -10.80 -1.73 23.01
C GLY A 320 -9.54 -1.86 23.88
N GLU A 321 -9.27 -3.03 24.47
CA GLU A 321 -8.08 -3.23 25.32
C GLU A 321 -6.81 -3.57 24.53
N ASP A 322 -6.93 -4.14 23.33
CA ASP A 322 -5.79 -4.61 22.52
C ASP A 322 -5.67 -3.87 21.17
N SER A 323 -6.38 -2.76 21.02
CA SER A 323 -6.46 -1.99 19.77
C SER A 323 -5.68 -0.68 19.81
N LEU A 324 -5.07 -0.34 18.68
CA LEU A 324 -4.47 0.97 18.42
C LEU A 324 -5.39 1.74 17.50
N ILE A 325 -5.63 3.01 17.83
CA ILE A 325 -6.34 3.95 16.95
C ILE A 325 -5.49 5.20 16.87
N TRP A 326 -4.90 5.45 15.72
CA TRP A 326 -4.01 6.59 15.51
C TRP A 326 -4.62 7.51 14.46
N ASP A 327 -4.48 8.80 14.68
CA ASP A 327 -4.59 9.79 13.64
C ASP A 327 -3.30 9.85 12.83
N VAL A 328 -3.41 9.55 11.54
CA VAL A 328 -2.32 9.50 10.57
C VAL A 328 -2.53 10.53 9.46
N THR A 329 -3.31 11.58 9.74
CA THR A 329 -3.50 12.71 8.81
C THR A 329 -2.16 13.35 8.46
N ASP A 330 -1.26 13.49 9.46
CA ASP A 330 0.16 13.70 9.23
C ASP A 330 0.91 12.36 9.43
N PRO A 331 1.40 11.72 8.36
CA PRO A 331 2.04 10.41 8.47
C PRO A 331 3.41 10.46 9.16
N ALA A 332 4.06 11.63 9.21
CA ALA A 332 5.34 11.81 9.92
C ALA A 332 5.13 12.09 11.41
N ALA A 333 3.96 12.60 11.80
CA ALA A 333 3.64 12.91 13.19
C ALA A 333 2.27 12.35 13.64
N PRO A 334 2.06 11.02 13.61
CA PRO A 334 0.82 10.42 14.05
C PRO A 334 0.52 10.68 15.54
N VAL A 335 -0.78 10.70 15.85
CA VAL A 335 -1.32 10.93 17.20
C VAL A 335 -2.11 9.72 17.66
N ALA A 336 -1.70 9.06 18.74
CA ALA A 336 -2.44 7.98 19.36
C ALA A 336 -3.72 8.52 20.04
N LEU A 337 -4.88 8.03 19.63
CA LEU A 337 -6.15 8.50 20.14
C LEU A 337 -6.60 7.71 21.37
N THR A 338 -7.15 8.44 22.33
CA THR A 338 -7.61 7.95 23.62
C THR A 338 -9.03 8.45 23.90
N GLY A 339 -9.70 7.95 24.94
CA GLY A 339 -11.04 8.40 25.31
C GLY A 339 -12.20 7.74 24.55
N ALA A 340 -11.90 6.90 23.55
CA ALA A 340 -12.88 6.07 22.88
C ALA A 340 -13.59 5.13 23.87
N THR A 341 -14.90 4.92 23.70
CA THR A 341 -15.73 4.13 24.61
C THR A 341 -16.39 2.97 23.90
N GLY A 342 -16.32 1.76 24.45
CA GLY A 342 -16.99 0.60 23.88
C GLY A 342 -18.50 0.57 24.19
N ASP A 343 -19.30 0.12 23.22
CA ASP A 343 -20.70 -0.24 23.39
C ASP A 343 -21.02 -1.60 22.74
N ALA A 344 -22.31 -1.96 22.62
CA ALA A 344 -22.73 -3.24 22.05
C ALA A 344 -22.41 -3.41 20.56
N ASN A 345 -22.11 -2.31 19.85
CA ASN A 345 -21.91 -2.28 18.40
C ASN A 345 -20.43 -2.07 18.01
N GLY A 346 -19.56 -1.72 18.97
CA GLY A 346 -18.13 -1.55 18.74
C GLY A 346 -17.55 -0.44 19.59
N LEU A 347 -16.47 0.17 19.10
CA LEU A 347 -15.85 1.30 19.75
C LEU A 347 -16.41 2.61 19.19
N ARG A 348 -16.94 3.44 20.07
CA ARG A 348 -17.40 4.79 19.73
C ARG A 348 -16.27 5.78 19.96
N LEU A 349 -16.06 6.66 19.01
CA LEU A 349 -15.05 7.71 19.06
C LEU A 349 -15.42 8.88 18.15
N ARG A 350 -14.70 9.99 18.32
CA ARG A 350 -14.84 11.19 17.51
C ARG A 350 -13.52 11.49 16.80
N THR A 351 -13.56 11.81 15.50
CA THR A 351 -12.36 12.29 14.80
C THR A 351 -11.94 13.65 15.39
N PRO A 352 -10.64 13.96 15.51
CA PRO A 352 -10.26 15.22 16.14
C PRO A 352 -10.72 16.45 15.32
N ASP A 353 -10.98 17.57 15.99
CA ASP A 353 -11.71 18.72 15.40
C ASP A 353 -10.87 19.64 14.49
N SER A 354 -9.56 19.41 14.32
CA SER A 354 -8.69 20.30 13.53
C SER A 354 -8.55 19.87 12.06
N GLY A 355 -8.64 20.82 11.13
CA GLY A 355 -8.59 20.56 9.69
C GLY A 355 -9.97 20.24 9.10
N ASP A 356 -10.02 19.88 7.82
CA ASP A 356 -11.27 19.55 7.12
C ASP A 356 -11.57 18.05 7.17
N LEU A 357 -10.56 17.23 6.93
CA LEU A 357 -10.62 15.76 6.92
C LEU A 357 -9.57 15.20 7.87
N ARG A 358 -9.89 14.04 8.47
CA ARG A 358 -9.01 13.27 9.34
C ARG A 358 -8.89 11.86 8.81
N THR A 359 -7.65 11.40 8.63
CA THR A 359 -7.35 10.01 8.31
C THR A 359 -6.94 9.28 9.57
N LEU A 360 -7.73 8.30 9.94
CA LEU A 360 -7.52 7.45 11.10
C LEU A 360 -7.10 6.07 10.64
N ILE A 361 -6.24 5.42 11.40
CA ILE A 361 -5.96 3.99 11.26
C ILE A 361 -6.29 3.28 12.57
N ALA A 362 -7.05 2.21 12.46
CA ALA A 362 -7.36 1.32 13.57
C ALA A 362 -6.80 -0.07 13.30
N ALA A 363 -6.15 -0.66 14.30
CA ALA A 363 -5.54 -1.98 14.20
C ALA A 363 -5.69 -2.73 15.52
N GLN A 364 -5.85 -4.05 15.45
CA GLN A 364 -5.56 -4.89 16.62
C GLN A 364 -4.05 -5.04 16.76
N SER A 365 -3.54 -5.21 17.97
CA SER A 365 -2.10 -5.39 18.22
C SER A 365 -1.49 -6.59 17.47
N ALA A 366 -2.30 -7.62 17.18
CA ALA A 366 -1.90 -8.79 16.39
C ALA A 366 -1.86 -8.52 14.87
N ALA A 367 -2.49 -7.44 14.40
CA ALA A 367 -2.57 -7.04 13.00
C ALA A 367 -1.48 -6.03 12.59
N LEU A 368 -0.58 -5.67 13.52
CA LEU A 368 0.54 -4.77 13.22
C LEU A 368 1.53 -5.46 12.28
N LEU A 369 2.00 -4.71 11.28
CA LEU A 369 2.90 -5.21 10.25
C LEU A 369 4.33 -5.33 10.80
N SER A 370 5.13 -6.23 10.22
CA SER A 370 6.57 -6.32 10.46
C SER A 370 7.32 -5.76 9.24
N PRO A 371 8.29 -4.85 9.42
CA PRO A 371 9.04 -4.23 8.33
C PRO A 371 10.30 -5.02 7.90
#